data_AF-A0A673KPT3-F1
#
_entry.id   AF-A0A673KPT3-F1
#
_cell.length_a   1.000
_cell.length_b   1.000
_cell.length_c   1.000
_cell.angle_alpha   90.00
_cell.angle_beta   90.00
_cell.angle_gamma   90.00
#
_symmetry.space_group_name_H-M   'P 1'
#
loop_
_entity.id
_entity.type
_entity.pdbx_description
1 polymer ?
#
loop_
_entity_poly.entity_id
_entity_poly.type
_entity_poly.pdbx_seq_one_letter_code
_entity_poly.pdbx_strand_id
1 'polypeptide(L)'
;IESKLLVGGKNIIDHTNEQQRMLELKRQEIAEQDRMEREMQQLMFEQDEETIELKETFTTLQQEVEFKTKKLKKFYSKLQLVRSEIGDIINEHVTMRQELEQTMNELTREMKFKNLIIENFIPPEEKNKIINRLHFDSEEDQWKVLPLLPSENNSPLVRRRPTSVVGHKRPISQYAQAAVTTGSPSRYRAENIMLLELDISPPTMVPLDLQRSDIRTQDLIRDFVPCTSSIIHSMASGPQCPASMGACAAAYQP
;
A
#
# COMPACT_ATOMS: atom_id res chain seq x y z
N ILE A 1 -65.12 -38.00 12.70
CA ILE A 1 -65.74 -38.29 11.38
C ILE A 1 -65.59 -37.02 10.55
N GLU A 2 -64.37 -36.75 10.10
CA GLU A 2 -63.82 -37.28 8.85
C GLU A 2 -64.14 -36.35 7.68
N SER A 3 -63.21 -35.45 7.39
CA SER A 3 -62.47 -35.58 6.13
C SER A 3 -61.39 -34.52 6.04
N LYS A 4 -60.14 -35.01 5.95
CA LYS A 4 -58.99 -34.31 5.34
C LYS A 4 -58.55 -33.01 6.00
N LEU A 5 -57.77 -33.12 7.07
CA LEU A 5 -56.68 -32.18 7.33
C LEU A 5 -55.40 -32.93 7.75
N LEU A 6 -55.10 -33.96 6.96
CA LEU A 6 -53.75 -34.49 6.75
C LEU A 6 -53.16 -33.74 5.54
N VAL A 7 -52.77 -32.49 5.73
CA VAL A 7 -51.74 -31.84 4.91
C VAL A 7 -50.75 -31.22 5.88
N GLY A 8 -49.89 -32.09 6.41
CA GLY A 8 -48.77 -31.70 7.25
C GLY A 8 -47.73 -30.92 6.45
N GLY A 9 -47.20 -29.86 7.07
CA GLY A 9 -45.82 -29.44 6.87
C GLY A 9 -45.56 -28.14 6.10
N LYS A 10 -46.48 -27.62 5.27
CA LYS A 10 -46.21 -26.40 4.46
C LYS A 10 -46.91 -25.11 4.96
N ASN A 11 -48.14 -25.16 5.46
CA ASN A 11 -48.87 -23.95 5.88
C ASN A 11 -48.49 -23.41 7.28
N ILE A 12 -47.96 -24.25 8.18
CA ILE A 12 -47.62 -23.82 9.55
C ILE A 12 -46.40 -22.90 9.55
N ILE A 13 -45.41 -23.20 8.71
CA ILE A 13 -44.19 -22.41 8.59
C ILE A 13 -44.52 -21.05 7.97
N ASP A 14 -45.36 -21.04 6.93
CA ASP A 14 -45.79 -19.80 6.27
C ASP A 14 -46.64 -18.92 7.20
N HIS A 15 -47.57 -19.50 7.96
CA HIS A 15 -48.37 -18.76 8.94
C HIS A 15 -47.51 -18.23 10.11
N THR A 16 -46.54 -19.03 10.59
CA THR A 16 -45.60 -18.58 11.63
C THR A 16 -44.70 -17.45 11.12
N ASN A 17 -44.26 -17.51 9.87
CA ASN A 17 -43.46 -16.45 9.23
C ASN A 17 -44.29 -15.17 9.03
N GLU A 18 -45.55 -15.29 8.61
CA GLU A 18 -46.46 -14.16 8.49
C GLU A 18 -46.77 -13.52 9.85
N GLN A 19 -46.98 -14.33 10.90
CA GLN A 19 -47.13 -13.86 12.27
C GLN A 19 -45.85 -13.17 12.78
N GLN A 20 -44.66 -13.72 12.48
CA GLN A 20 -43.38 -13.11 12.83
C GLN A 20 -43.18 -11.77 12.11
N ARG A 21 -43.47 -11.69 10.82
CA ARG A 21 -43.42 -10.44 10.04
C ARG A 21 -44.40 -9.41 10.58
N MET A 22 -45.61 -9.83 10.96
CA MET A 22 -46.61 -8.95 11.56
C MET A 22 -46.15 -8.43 12.93
N LEU A 23 -45.53 -9.28 13.76
CA LEU A 23 -44.95 -8.88 15.04
C LEU A 23 -43.78 -7.92 14.86
N GLU A 24 -42.94 -8.13 13.85
CA GLU A 24 -41.81 -7.25 13.55
C GLU A 24 -42.28 -5.87 13.08
N LEU A 25 -43.26 -5.81 12.17
CA LEU A 25 -43.89 -4.56 11.75
C LEU A 25 -44.52 -3.82 12.93
N LYS A 26 -45.22 -4.53 13.82
CA LYS A 26 -45.81 -3.92 15.02
C LYS A 26 -44.75 -3.41 16.00
N ARG A 27 -43.62 -4.10 16.14
CA ARG A 27 -42.49 -3.62 16.94
C ARG A 27 -41.85 -2.36 16.36
N GLN A 28 -41.72 -2.28 15.03
CA GLN A 28 -41.22 -1.08 14.35
C GLN A 28 -42.19 0.10 14.53
N GLU A 29 -43.49 -0.13 14.37
CA GLU A 29 -44.53 0.89 14.58
C GLU A 29 -44.54 1.42 16.03
N ILE A 30 -44.41 0.53 17.02
CA ILE A 30 -44.28 0.92 18.43
C ILE A 30 -43.01 1.76 18.65
N ALA A 31 -41.87 1.33 18.10
CA ALA A 31 -40.61 2.07 18.26
C ALA A 31 -40.65 3.47 17.63
N GLU A 32 -41.35 3.62 16.49
CA GLU A 32 -41.57 4.92 15.87
C GLU A 32 -42.53 5.79 16.69
N GLN A 33 -43.62 5.21 17.22
CA GLN A 33 -44.53 5.92 18.13
C GLN A 33 -43.81 6.38 19.40
N ASP A 34 -43.00 5.53 20.02
CA ASP A 34 -42.20 5.88 21.19
C ASP A 34 -41.17 6.97 20.90
N ARG A 35 -40.65 7.04 19.66
CA ARG A 35 -39.75 8.11 19.22
C ARG A 35 -40.50 9.43 19.06
N MET A 36 -41.62 9.41 18.35
CA MET A 36 -42.47 10.58 18.15
C MET A 36 -43.04 11.10 19.47
N GLU A 37 -43.43 10.22 20.39
CA GLU A 37 -43.89 10.58 21.72
C GLU A 37 -42.78 11.28 22.52
N ARG A 38 -41.55 10.76 22.49
CA ARG A 38 -40.41 11.43 23.15
C ARG A 38 -40.09 12.79 22.56
N GLU A 39 -40.09 12.91 21.24
CA GLU A 39 -39.89 14.20 20.56
C GLU A 39 -41.00 15.20 20.91
N MET A 40 -42.26 14.74 20.93
CA MET A 40 -43.41 15.56 21.32
C MET A 40 -43.38 15.95 22.80
N GLN A 41 -42.96 15.04 23.69
CA GLN A 41 -42.79 15.32 25.12
C GLN A 41 -41.66 16.33 25.37
N GLN A 42 -40.55 16.24 24.63
CA GLN A 42 -39.47 17.23 24.69
C GLN A 42 -39.97 18.60 24.23
N LEU A 43 -40.67 18.66 23.10
CA LEU A 43 -41.25 19.90 22.58
C LEU A 43 -42.29 20.50 23.53
N MET A 44 -43.15 19.67 24.12
CA MET A 44 -44.12 20.09 25.13
C MET A 44 -43.42 20.68 26.36
N PHE A 45 -42.35 20.04 26.83
CA PHE A 45 -41.58 20.53 27.98
C PHE A 45 -40.90 21.87 27.68
N GLU A 46 -40.33 22.04 26.48
CA GLU A 46 -39.76 23.31 26.03
C GLU A 46 -40.82 24.41 25.93
N GLN A 47 -41.99 24.11 25.35
CA GLN A 47 -43.10 25.07 25.27
C GLN A 47 -43.73 25.39 26.63
N ASP A 48 -43.82 24.42 27.53
CA ASP A 48 -44.29 24.65 28.90
C ASP A 48 -43.31 25.55 29.67
N GLU A 49 -42.00 25.35 29.48
CA GLU A 49 -40.98 26.24 30.03
C GLU A 49 -41.14 27.67 29.47
N GLU A 50 -41.32 27.83 28.16
CA GLU A 50 -41.53 29.14 27.52
C GLU A 50 -42.87 29.81 27.92
N THR A 51 -43.94 29.04 28.09
CA THR A 51 -45.28 29.59 28.40
C THR A 51 -45.46 29.92 29.88
N ILE A 52 -44.81 29.18 30.79
CA ILE A 52 -44.68 29.58 32.19
C ILE A 52 -43.93 30.91 32.28
N GLU A 53 -42.91 31.14 31.44
CA GLU A 53 -42.16 32.40 31.39
C GLU A 53 -42.98 33.62 30.93
N LEU A 54 -44.09 33.43 30.20
CA LEU A 54 -44.93 34.51 29.67
C LEU A 54 -46.13 34.87 30.57
N LYS A 55 -46.61 33.95 31.42
CA LYS A 55 -47.86 34.11 32.21
C LYS A 55 -47.69 34.66 33.62
N GLU A 56 -46.47 34.89 34.09
CA GLU A 56 -46.24 35.38 35.46
C GLU A 56 -46.40 36.90 35.56
N THR A 57 -47.62 37.35 35.86
CA THR A 57 -47.82 38.66 36.47
C THR A 57 -47.35 38.57 37.92
N PHE A 58 -46.21 39.18 38.25
CA PHE A 58 -45.63 39.10 39.59
C PHE A 58 -46.56 39.72 40.62
N THR A 59 -46.97 38.94 41.62
CA THR A 59 -47.88 39.43 42.67
C THR A 59 -47.16 40.18 43.78
N THR A 60 -45.83 40.00 43.92
CA THR A 60 -44.97 40.70 44.87
C THR A 60 -43.59 40.99 44.29
N LEU A 61 -42.94 42.06 44.77
CA LEU A 61 -41.57 42.43 44.37
C LEU A 61 -40.56 41.32 44.70
N GLN A 62 -40.76 40.59 45.81
CA GLN A 62 -39.90 39.47 46.21
C GLN A 62 -39.95 38.32 45.19
N GLN A 63 -41.14 37.96 44.70
CA GLN A 63 -41.29 36.95 43.65
C GLN A 63 -40.59 37.38 42.35
N GLU A 64 -40.68 38.67 41.98
CA GLU A 64 -40.00 39.19 40.80
C GLU A 64 -38.46 39.08 40.93
N VAL A 65 -37.91 39.41 42.11
CA VAL A 65 -36.47 39.27 42.38
C VAL A 65 -36.05 37.80 42.31
N GLU A 66 -36.80 36.89 42.91
CA GLU A 66 -36.51 35.45 42.89
C GLU A 66 -36.57 34.89 41.46
N PHE A 67 -37.59 35.27 40.68
CA PHE A 67 -37.73 34.88 39.29
C PHE A 67 -36.57 35.39 38.43
N LYS A 68 -36.25 36.69 38.52
CA LYS A 68 -35.12 37.29 37.81
C LYS A 68 -33.79 36.64 38.22
N THR A 69 -33.63 36.31 39.50
CA THR A 69 -32.43 35.59 39.99
C THR A 69 -32.34 34.19 39.41
N LYS A 70 -33.45 33.46 39.33
CA LYS A 70 -33.52 32.13 38.70
C LYS A 70 -33.20 32.22 37.20
N LYS A 71 -33.76 33.20 36.50
CA LYS A 71 -33.48 33.47 35.08
C LYS A 71 -32.01 33.82 34.85
N LEU A 72 -31.43 34.67 35.69
CA LEU A 72 -30.00 34.99 35.66
C LEU A 72 -29.13 33.75 35.87
N LYS A 73 -29.47 32.88 36.84
CA LYS A 73 -28.75 31.61 37.05
C LYS A 73 -28.83 30.70 35.83
N LYS A 74 -30.01 30.55 35.20
CA LYS A 74 -30.17 29.77 33.96
C LYS A 74 -29.25 30.29 32.85
N PHE A 75 -29.29 31.59 32.57
CA PHE A 75 -28.45 32.19 31.54
C PHE A 75 -26.95 32.10 31.87
N TYR A 76 -26.59 32.26 33.13
CA TYR A 76 -25.21 32.10 33.58
C TYR A 76 -24.72 30.66 33.36
N SER A 77 -25.51 29.64 33.72
CA SER A 77 -25.18 28.25 33.44
C SER A 77 -25.03 27.98 31.95
N LYS A 78 -25.95 28.49 31.11
CA LYS A 78 -25.85 28.37 29.65
C LYS A 78 -24.59 29.04 29.10
N LEU A 79 -24.23 30.20 29.62
CA LEU A 79 -23.00 30.90 29.26
C LEU A 79 -21.75 30.10 29.66
N GLN A 80 -21.72 29.48 30.85
CA GLN A 80 -20.59 28.65 31.25
C GLN A 80 -20.47 27.39 30.39
N LEU A 81 -21.59 26.78 30.01
CA LEU A 81 -21.59 25.63 29.10
C LEU A 81 -20.98 26.01 27.74
N VAL A 82 -21.45 27.10 27.14
CA VAL A 82 -20.89 27.60 25.87
C VAL A 82 -19.40 27.94 25.99
N ARG A 83 -18.97 28.51 27.13
CA ARG A 83 -17.54 28.77 27.38
C ARG A 83 -16.70 27.50 27.45
N SER A 84 -17.22 26.44 28.07
CA SER A 84 -16.57 25.12 28.09
C SER A 84 -16.47 24.56 26.68
N GLU A 85 -17.58 24.58 25.94
CA GLU A 85 -17.67 24.08 24.57
C GLU A 85 -16.69 24.79 23.64
N ILE A 86 -16.53 26.11 23.76
CA ILE A 86 -15.50 26.86 23.03
C ILE A 86 -14.10 26.30 23.35
N GLY A 87 -13.81 26.03 24.62
CA GLY A 87 -12.53 25.46 25.03
C GLY A 87 -12.30 24.05 24.44
N ASP A 88 -13.33 23.22 24.47
CA ASP A 88 -13.30 21.86 23.93
C ASP A 88 -13.07 21.88 22.40
N ILE A 89 -13.79 22.73 21.67
CA ILE A 89 -13.62 22.94 20.22
C ILE A 89 -12.19 23.42 19.91
N ILE A 90 -11.64 24.37 20.67
CA ILE A 90 -10.28 24.84 20.46
C ILE A 90 -9.26 23.70 20.65
N ASN A 91 -9.41 22.90 21.71
CA ASN A 91 -8.53 21.77 21.97
C ASN A 91 -8.61 20.71 20.86
N GLU A 92 -9.81 20.42 20.36
CA GLU A 92 -10.04 19.53 19.24
C GLU A 92 -9.36 20.05 17.97
N HIS A 93 -9.55 21.32 17.64
CA HIS A 93 -8.87 21.95 16.50
C HIS A 93 -7.35 21.89 16.59
N VAL A 94 -6.78 22.13 17.78
CA VAL A 94 -5.33 22.03 18.00
C VAL A 94 -4.85 20.59 17.78
N THR A 95 -5.58 19.62 18.31
CA THR A 95 -5.24 18.19 18.17
C THR A 95 -5.33 17.75 16.71
N MET A 96 -6.44 18.01 16.04
CA MET A 96 -6.62 17.69 14.61
C MET A 96 -5.55 18.33 13.74
N ARG A 97 -5.21 19.60 14.02
CA ARG A 97 -4.14 20.29 13.30
C ARG A 97 -2.79 19.58 13.51
N GLN A 98 -2.45 19.18 14.73
CA GLN A 98 -1.21 18.46 15.02
C GLN A 98 -1.16 17.10 14.32
N GLU A 99 -2.28 16.37 14.29
CA GLU A 99 -2.39 15.09 13.57
C GLU A 99 -2.19 15.27 12.06
N LEU A 100 -2.80 16.30 11.46
CA LEU A 100 -2.60 16.66 10.06
C LEU A 100 -1.14 17.06 9.78
N GLU A 101 -0.52 17.83 10.67
CA GLU A 101 0.90 18.18 10.54
C GLU A 101 1.79 16.93 10.63
N GLN A 102 1.47 15.98 11.50
CA GLN A 102 2.20 14.71 11.60
C GLN A 102 2.08 13.87 10.34
N THR A 103 0.86 13.67 9.81
CA THR A 103 0.63 12.93 8.56
C THR A 103 1.35 13.58 7.38
N MET A 104 1.30 14.90 7.26
CA MET A 104 2.05 15.65 6.25
C MET A 104 3.56 15.41 6.37
N ASN A 105 4.10 15.45 7.59
CA ASN A 105 5.53 15.22 7.84
C ASN A 105 5.95 13.79 7.50
N GLU A 106 5.11 12.81 7.81
CA GLU A 106 5.34 11.40 7.47
C GLU A 106 5.33 11.17 5.97
N LEU A 107 4.29 11.64 5.26
CA LEU A 107 4.21 11.57 3.80
C LEU A 107 5.39 12.28 3.13
N THR A 108 5.80 13.43 3.66
CA THR A 108 6.99 14.16 3.17
C THR A 108 8.26 13.35 3.39
N ARG A 109 8.42 12.71 4.55
CA ARG A 109 9.57 11.85 4.85
C ARG A 109 9.61 10.65 3.91
N GLU A 110 8.49 9.97 3.70
CA GLU A 110 8.39 8.85 2.76
C GLU A 110 8.72 9.27 1.34
N MET A 111 8.17 10.40 0.88
CA MET A 111 8.43 10.91 -0.46
C MET A 111 9.91 11.22 -0.65
N LYS A 112 10.53 11.90 0.32
CA LYS A 112 11.98 12.17 0.31
C LYS A 112 12.79 10.88 0.29
N PHE A 113 12.41 9.88 1.09
CA PHE A 113 13.08 8.59 1.12
C PHE A 113 12.98 7.86 -0.22
N LYS A 114 11.77 7.78 -0.81
CA LYS A 114 11.55 7.18 -2.14
C LYS A 114 12.34 7.91 -3.22
N ASN A 115 12.36 9.25 -3.20
CA ASN A 115 13.17 10.04 -4.13
C ASN A 115 14.66 9.76 -3.97
N LEU A 116 15.16 9.67 -2.73
CA LEU A 116 16.55 9.34 -2.47
C LEU A 116 16.92 7.97 -3.05
N ILE A 117 16.06 6.96 -2.88
CA ILE A 117 16.27 5.63 -3.50
C ILE A 117 16.32 5.76 -5.02
N ILE A 118 15.36 6.47 -5.63
CA ILE A 118 15.31 6.67 -7.08
C ILE A 118 16.60 7.34 -7.57
N GLU A 119 17.08 8.38 -6.91
CA GLU A 119 18.28 9.12 -7.32
C GLU A 119 19.58 8.33 -7.15
N ASN A 120 19.68 7.48 -6.14
CA ASN A 120 20.90 6.70 -5.88
C ASN A 120 20.97 5.39 -6.67
N PHE A 121 19.83 4.77 -6.98
CA PHE A 121 19.79 3.41 -7.55
C PHE A 121 19.26 3.33 -8.99
N ILE A 122 18.59 4.37 -9.52
CA ILE A 122 18.02 4.34 -10.87
C ILE A 122 18.78 5.32 -11.79
N PRO A 123 19.38 4.84 -12.90
CA PRO A 123 19.98 5.72 -13.89
C PRO A 123 18.98 6.77 -14.42
N PRO A 124 19.41 8.02 -14.62
CA PRO A 124 18.51 9.11 -15.01
C PRO A 124 17.79 8.85 -16.34
N GLU A 125 18.41 8.08 -17.25
CA GLU A 125 17.83 7.71 -18.54
C GLU A 125 16.60 6.82 -18.37
N GLU A 126 16.65 5.83 -17.47
CA GLU A 126 15.53 4.93 -17.22
C GLU A 126 14.41 5.62 -16.42
N LYS A 127 14.77 6.45 -15.44
CA LYS A 127 13.81 7.30 -14.72
C LYS A 127 12.97 8.15 -15.68
N ASN A 128 13.62 8.83 -16.62
CA ASN A 128 12.93 9.70 -17.59
C ASN A 128 12.03 8.91 -18.54
N LYS A 129 12.43 7.72 -18.97
CA LYS A 129 11.58 6.82 -19.79
C LYS A 129 10.30 6.42 -19.07
N ILE A 130 10.36 6.20 -17.75
CA ILE A 130 9.21 5.82 -16.94
C ILE A 130 8.30 7.03 -16.71
N ILE A 131 8.86 8.19 -16.33
CA ILE A 131 8.09 9.43 -16.08
C ILE A 131 7.28 9.83 -17.32
N ASN A 132 7.88 9.80 -18.51
CA ASN A 132 7.19 10.18 -19.75
C ASN A 132 6.05 9.24 -20.16
N ARG A 133 5.99 8.03 -19.58
CA ARG A 133 4.95 7.03 -19.85
C ARG A 133 3.94 6.90 -18.72
N LEU A 134 4.21 7.56 -17.60
CA LEU A 134 3.39 7.49 -16.42
C LEU A 134 2.14 8.34 -16.67
N HIS A 135 0.98 7.74 -16.55
CA HIS A 135 -0.31 8.39 -16.71
C HIS A 135 -1.17 8.12 -15.47
N PHE A 136 -1.78 9.16 -14.93
CA PHE A 136 -2.70 9.04 -13.80
C PHE A 136 -4.12 8.76 -14.30
N ASP A 137 -4.69 7.64 -13.89
CA ASP A 137 -6.08 7.29 -14.16
C ASP A 137 -6.98 7.75 -13.00
N SER A 138 -7.81 8.78 -13.25
CA SER A 138 -8.66 9.38 -12.22
C SER A 138 -9.90 8.55 -11.89
N GLU A 139 -10.31 7.60 -12.73
CA GLU A 139 -11.48 6.75 -12.47
C GLU A 139 -11.13 5.64 -11.48
N GLU A 140 -9.92 5.07 -11.61
CA GLU A 140 -9.40 3.99 -10.77
C GLU A 140 -8.49 4.47 -9.62
N ASP A 141 -8.18 5.78 -9.56
CA ASP A 141 -7.25 6.40 -8.61
C ASP A 141 -5.86 5.72 -8.57
N GLN A 142 -5.33 5.37 -9.75
CA GLN A 142 -4.10 4.60 -9.89
C GLN A 142 -3.17 5.15 -10.97
N TRP A 143 -1.86 5.09 -10.69
CA TRP A 143 -0.82 5.38 -11.67
C TRP A 143 -0.57 4.18 -12.59
N LYS A 144 -0.77 4.35 -13.90
CA LYS A 144 -0.52 3.33 -14.93
C LYS A 144 0.69 3.74 -15.78
N VAL A 145 1.54 2.77 -16.12
CA VAL A 145 2.69 2.99 -17.02
C VAL A 145 2.32 2.48 -18.40
N LEU A 146 2.41 3.35 -19.41
CA LEU A 146 2.17 2.97 -20.79
C LEU A 146 3.23 1.97 -21.30
N PRO A 147 2.84 0.85 -21.92
CA PRO A 147 3.77 -0.09 -22.53
C PRO A 147 4.65 0.57 -23.61
N LEU A 148 5.88 0.07 -23.73
CA LEU A 148 6.88 0.51 -24.72
C LEU A 148 6.44 0.33 -26.19
N LEU A 149 5.48 -0.55 -26.44
CA LEU A 149 4.97 -0.87 -27.76
C LEU A 149 3.48 -0.49 -27.82
N PRO A 150 3.00 0.11 -28.93
CA PRO A 150 1.58 0.29 -29.15
C PRO A 150 0.89 -1.06 -29.02
N SER A 151 -0.02 -1.16 -28.06
CA SER A 151 -0.80 -2.36 -27.80
C SER A 151 -1.82 -2.54 -28.92
N GLU A 152 -1.41 -3.13 -30.04
CA GLU A 152 -2.34 -3.84 -30.90
C GLU A 152 -2.39 -5.29 -30.41
N ASN A 153 -3.45 -5.59 -29.66
CA ASN A 153 -3.99 -6.90 -29.40
C ASN A 153 -3.14 -7.87 -28.55
N ASN A 154 -3.75 -8.26 -27.43
CA ASN A 154 -3.33 -9.31 -26.50
C ASN A 154 -2.99 -10.63 -27.21
N SER A 155 -1.73 -10.79 -27.60
CA SER A 155 -1.05 -12.07 -27.70
C SER A 155 0.42 -11.87 -27.31
N PRO A 156 1.07 -12.84 -26.63
CA PRO A 156 2.48 -12.72 -26.25
C PRO A 156 3.35 -12.87 -27.51
N LEU A 157 3.47 -11.78 -28.27
CA LEU A 157 4.38 -11.62 -29.40
C LEU A 157 5.80 -11.29 -28.93
N VAL A 158 6.37 -12.16 -28.08
CA VAL A 158 7.73 -12.56 -28.43
C VAL A 158 7.54 -13.29 -29.76
N ARG A 159 7.80 -12.63 -30.89
CA ARG A 159 7.71 -13.25 -32.23
C ARG A 159 8.40 -14.61 -32.14
N ARG A 160 7.62 -15.69 -31.99
CA ARG A 160 8.19 -17.00 -31.80
C ARG A 160 8.97 -17.28 -33.07
N ARG A 161 10.27 -17.55 -32.92
CA ARG A 161 11.09 -17.93 -34.06
C ARG A 161 10.37 -19.07 -34.78
N PRO A 162 10.23 -19.01 -36.11
CA PRO A 162 9.54 -20.06 -36.85
C PRO A 162 10.15 -21.42 -36.48
N THR A 163 9.31 -22.33 -36.00
CA THR A 163 9.72 -23.70 -35.66
C THR A 163 9.95 -24.48 -36.94
N SER A 164 10.91 -25.41 -36.93
CA SER A 164 11.11 -26.29 -38.07
C SER A 164 9.88 -27.19 -38.31
N VAL A 165 9.69 -27.65 -39.55
CA VAL A 165 8.60 -28.58 -39.94
C VAL A 165 8.59 -29.86 -39.10
N VAL A 166 9.76 -30.26 -38.59
CA VAL A 166 9.95 -31.46 -37.75
C VAL A 166 9.80 -31.14 -36.26
N GLY A 167 9.19 -30.01 -35.90
CA GLY A 167 8.87 -29.64 -34.52
C GLY A 167 10.05 -29.16 -33.65
N HIS A 168 11.26 -29.07 -34.21
CA HIS A 168 12.45 -28.62 -33.49
C HIS A 168 12.61 -27.08 -33.52
N LYS A 169 13.28 -26.53 -32.49
CA LYS A 169 13.59 -25.09 -32.34
C LYS A 169 14.47 -24.50 -33.47
N ARG A 170 15.13 -25.37 -34.27
CA ARG A 170 15.96 -25.05 -35.43
C ARG A 170 15.83 -26.16 -36.49
N PRO A 171 16.01 -25.87 -37.79
CA PRO A 171 16.08 -26.91 -38.81
C PRO A 171 17.32 -27.79 -38.59
N ILE A 172 17.14 -29.11 -38.67
CA ILE A 172 18.20 -30.12 -38.55
C ILE A 172 18.21 -30.98 -39.81
N SER A 173 19.40 -31.42 -40.26
CA SER A 173 19.50 -32.25 -41.46
C SER A 173 18.93 -33.66 -41.21
N GLN A 174 18.53 -34.34 -42.29
CA GLN A 174 18.01 -35.71 -42.22
C GLN A 174 19.03 -36.69 -41.63
N TYR A 175 20.33 -36.50 -41.91
CA TYR A 175 21.40 -37.31 -41.32
C TYR A 175 21.47 -37.14 -39.80
N ALA A 176 21.37 -35.89 -39.31
CA ALA A 176 21.38 -35.62 -37.88
C ALA A 176 20.15 -36.25 -37.17
N GLN A 177 18.99 -36.26 -37.82
CA GLN A 177 17.78 -36.93 -37.30
C GLN A 177 17.98 -38.43 -37.14
N ALA A 178 18.49 -39.12 -38.17
CA ALA A 178 18.74 -40.55 -38.13
C ALA A 178 19.85 -40.94 -37.14
N ALA A 179 20.87 -40.09 -37.00
CA ALA A 179 21.92 -40.29 -36.01
C ALA A 179 21.36 -40.23 -34.57
N VAL A 180 20.45 -39.29 -34.30
CA VAL A 180 19.78 -39.16 -33.00
C VAL A 180 18.94 -40.38 -32.65
N THR A 181 18.22 -40.98 -33.62
CA THR A 181 17.43 -42.21 -33.39
C THR A 181 18.30 -43.44 -33.17
N THR A 182 19.53 -43.43 -33.68
CA THR A 182 20.49 -44.54 -33.54
C THR A 182 21.37 -44.41 -32.29
N GLY A 183 21.09 -43.43 -31.40
CA GLY A 183 21.85 -43.23 -30.16
C GLY A 183 23.20 -42.51 -30.33
N SER A 184 23.39 -41.79 -31.44
CA SER A 184 24.63 -41.07 -31.78
C SER A 184 24.87 -39.82 -30.88
N PRO A 185 26.10 -39.25 -30.85
CA PRO A 185 26.54 -38.24 -29.87
C PRO A 185 25.66 -36.98 -29.78
N SER A 186 25.72 -36.31 -28.63
CA SER A 186 24.99 -35.07 -28.28
C SER A 186 25.13 -33.93 -29.31
N ARG A 187 26.15 -34.00 -30.19
CA ARG A 187 26.37 -33.06 -31.30
C ARG A 187 25.18 -32.93 -32.25
N TYR A 188 24.45 -34.02 -32.51
CA TYR A 188 23.35 -34.02 -33.49
C TYR A 188 21.98 -33.63 -32.88
N ARG A 189 21.93 -33.31 -31.59
CA ARG A 189 20.69 -32.94 -30.90
C ARG A 189 20.23 -31.53 -31.30
N ALA A 190 18.92 -31.35 -31.43
CA ALA A 190 18.33 -30.05 -31.71
C ALA A 190 18.34 -29.11 -30.50
N GLU A 191 18.45 -29.67 -29.30
CA GLU A 191 18.46 -28.97 -28.02
C GLU A 191 19.89 -28.83 -27.49
N ASN A 192 20.17 -27.72 -26.80
CA ASN A 192 21.47 -27.49 -26.15
C ASN A 192 21.46 -28.05 -24.72
N ILE A 193 21.05 -29.30 -24.56
CA ILE A 193 20.97 -29.98 -23.26
C ILE A 193 21.79 -31.26 -23.38
N MET A 194 22.78 -31.41 -22.49
CA MET A 194 23.51 -32.67 -22.36
C MET A 194 22.84 -33.49 -21.25
N LEU A 195 22.32 -34.65 -21.62
CA LEU A 195 21.86 -35.64 -20.65
C LEU A 195 23.10 -36.40 -20.14
N LEU A 196 23.56 -36.05 -18.95
CA LEU A 196 24.60 -36.80 -18.24
C LEU A 196 23.91 -37.80 -17.32
N GLU A 197 24.38 -39.04 -17.32
CA GLU A 197 24.09 -39.98 -16.23
C GLU A 197 24.83 -39.45 -14.99
N LEU A 198 24.07 -38.94 -14.03
CA LEU A 198 24.62 -38.47 -12.76
C LEU A 198 25.05 -39.70 -11.96
N ASP A 199 26.34 -39.79 -11.61
CA ASP A 199 26.82 -40.78 -10.65
C ASP A 199 26.26 -40.42 -9.26
N ILE A 200 25.35 -41.24 -8.76
CA ILE A 200 24.53 -40.98 -7.57
C ILE A 200 25.31 -41.31 -6.29
N SER A 201 26.62 -41.05 -6.29
CA SER A 201 27.42 -41.22 -5.08
C SER A 201 26.90 -40.25 -4.00
N PRO A 202 26.58 -40.73 -2.78
CA PRO A 202 26.03 -39.89 -1.74
C PRO A 202 27.04 -38.77 -1.39
N PRO A 203 26.57 -37.53 -1.20
CA PRO A 203 27.46 -36.40 -0.93
C PRO A 203 28.28 -36.66 0.34
N THR A 204 29.58 -36.45 0.26
CA THR A 204 30.47 -36.51 1.43
C THR A 204 30.12 -35.34 2.36
N MET A 205 29.50 -35.65 3.49
CA MET A 205 29.15 -34.66 4.52
C MET A 205 30.40 -34.35 5.35
N VAL A 206 31.00 -33.18 5.14
CA VAL A 206 32.05 -32.66 6.02
C VAL A 206 31.37 -31.90 7.18
N PRO A 207 31.58 -32.28 8.46
CA PRO A 207 30.98 -31.57 9.58
C PRO A 207 31.63 -30.19 9.75
N LEU A 208 30.82 -29.13 9.73
CA LEU A 208 31.22 -27.78 10.12
C LEU A 208 30.94 -27.59 11.61
N ASP A 209 31.96 -27.67 12.45
CA ASP A 209 31.87 -27.30 13.87
C ASP A 209 31.75 -25.77 13.99
N LEU A 210 30.54 -25.31 14.34
CA LEU A 210 30.28 -23.89 14.60
C LEU A 210 30.21 -23.66 16.11
N GLN A 211 31.38 -23.64 16.78
CA GLN A 211 31.47 -23.19 18.16
C GLN A 211 32.71 -22.32 18.43
N ARG A 212 32.42 -21.01 18.47
CA ARG A 212 33.08 -19.94 19.27
C ARG A 212 34.36 -19.27 18.74
N SER A 213 34.16 -18.00 18.35
CA SER A 213 34.98 -16.78 18.57
C SER A 213 36.44 -16.69 18.07
N ASP A 214 36.72 -15.52 17.48
CA ASP A 214 38.02 -14.93 17.12
C ASP A 214 38.64 -15.32 15.76
N ILE A 215 38.01 -14.84 14.69
CA ILE A 215 38.69 -14.71 13.40
C ILE A 215 39.55 -13.44 13.43
N ARG A 216 40.83 -13.61 13.76
CA ARG A 216 41.89 -12.71 13.27
C ARG A 216 41.95 -12.84 11.75
N THR A 217 41.76 -11.73 11.05
CA THR A 217 41.89 -11.60 9.60
C THR A 217 43.34 -11.71 9.12
N GLN A 218 43.99 -12.85 9.32
CA GLN A 218 45.36 -13.06 8.82
C GLN A 218 45.68 -14.38 8.12
N ASP A 219 44.81 -15.39 8.14
CA ASP A 219 45.21 -16.73 7.65
C ASP A 219 44.46 -17.26 6.40
N LEU A 220 43.68 -16.43 5.69
CA LEU A 220 43.00 -16.84 4.44
C LEU A 220 43.66 -16.35 3.14
N ILE A 221 44.93 -15.96 3.19
CA ILE A 221 45.73 -15.69 1.99
C ILE A 221 47.06 -16.44 2.10
N ARG A 222 47.03 -17.78 2.00
CA ARG A 222 48.29 -18.53 1.83
C ARG A 222 48.28 -19.65 0.79
N ASP A 223 47.18 -19.89 0.08
CA ASP A 223 47.15 -20.92 -0.96
C ASP A 223 46.60 -20.39 -2.29
N PHE A 224 47.29 -19.39 -2.86
CA PHE A 224 47.27 -19.17 -4.30
C PHE A 224 48.72 -19.07 -4.77
N VAL A 225 49.22 -20.18 -5.32
CA VAL A 225 50.51 -20.26 -6.02
C VAL A 225 50.29 -19.77 -7.45
N PRO A 226 50.87 -18.64 -7.89
CA PRO A 226 50.97 -18.33 -9.31
C PRO A 226 52.19 -19.06 -9.87
N CYS A 227 51.96 -20.00 -10.77
CA CYS A 227 53.00 -20.66 -11.54
C CYS A 227 53.72 -19.60 -12.39
N THR A 228 55.01 -19.38 -12.14
CA THR A 228 55.87 -18.49 -12.90
C THR A 228 56.13 -19.05 -14.29
N SER A 229 55.94 -18.25 -15.33
CA SER A 229 56.78 -18.35 -16.53
C SER A 229 57.15 -16.95 -17.03
N SER A 230 58.45 -16.77 -17.11
CA SER A 230 59.23 -15.58 -17.45
C SER A 230 59.23 -15.28 -18.95
N ILE A 231 59.00 -14.02 -19.34
CA ILE A 231 59.62 -13.42 -20.52
C ILE A 231 60.17 -12.01 -20.16
N ILE A 232 61.47 -11.87 -20.44
CA ILE A 232 62.44 -10.77 -20.26
C ILE A 232 62.05 -9.54 -21.13
N HIS A 233 61.92 -8.31 -20.61
CA HIS A 233 62.89 -7.24 -20.28
C HIS A 233 63.23 -6.24 -21.42
N SER A 234 63.42 -4.96 -21.03
CA SER A 234 64.05 -3.81 -21.75
C SER A 234 63.18 -3.02 -22.76
N MET A 235 63.12 -1.68 -22.83
CA MET A 235 63.96 -0.57 -22.32
C MET A 235 63.16 0.73 -22.07
N ALA A 236 63.78 1.60 -21.26
CA ALA A 236 63.38 2.94 -20.86
C ALA A 236 63.50 4.03 -21.95
N SER A 237 62.71 5.10 -21.84
CA SER A 237 63.16 6.51 -21.87
C SER A 237 61.96 7.48 -21.86
N GLY A 238 61.93 8.39 -20.88
CA GLY A 238 61.09 9.60 -20.91
C GLY A 238 61.72 10.70 -21.76
N PRO A 239 61.03 11.83 -22.00
CA PRO A 239 61.30 13.05 -21.21
C PRO A 239 60.04 13.88 -20.88
N GLN A 240 59.92 14.41 -19.67
CA GLN A 240 60.13 15.83 -19.26
C GLN A 240 59.22 16.88 -19.94
N CYS A 241 58.39 17.51 -19.10
CA CYS A 241 57.81 18.84 -19.33
C CYS A 241 58.90 19.93 -19.33
N PRO A 242 58.56 21.12 -19.86
CA PRO A 242 58.86 22.34 -19.13
C PRO A 242 57.65 23.27 -18.98
N ALA A 243 57.77 24.10 -17.94
CA ALA A 243 56.82 25.08 -17.45
C ALA A 243 56.91 26.44 -18.16
N SER A 244 55.83 27.22 -18.11
CA SER A 244 55.82 28.70 -18.08
C SER A 244 54.44 29.14 -17.53
N MET A 245 54.31 29.61 -16.28
CA MET A 245 54.58 30.96 -15.74
C MET A 245 53.77 32.10 -16.38
N GLY A 246 53.07 32.86 -15.51
CA GLY A 246 52.46 34.19 -15.76
C GLY A 246 50.94 34.19 -15.59
N ALA A 247 50.33 34.27 -14.39
CA ALA A 247 50.34 35.32 -13.36
C ALA A 247 49.48 36.55 -13.69
N CYS A 248 48.67 36.91 -12.67
CA CYS A 248 47.99 38.18 -12.38
C CYS A 248 46.69 38.49 -13.14
N ALA A 249 45.68 39.14 -12.56
CA ALA A 249 45.30 39.50 -11.19
C ALA A 249 43.99 40.32 -11.34
N ALA A 250 43.25 40.46 -10.22
CA ALA A 250 42.29 41.54 -9.97
C ALA A 250 40.96 41.45 -10.76
N ALA A 251 39.80 41.85 -10.26
CA ALA A 251 39.40 42.45 -9.00
C ALA A 251 37.87 42.59 -9.02
N TYR A 252 37.30 42.73 -7.83
CA TYR A 252 36.09 43.51 -7.54
C TYR A 252 34.69 42.94 -7.88
N GLN A 253 34.06 42.49 -6.79
CA GLN A 253 32.64 42.58 -6.43
C GLN A 253 32.04 44.00 -6.56
N PRO A 254 30.72 44.20 -6.36
CA PRO A 254 29.71 43.26 -5.84
C PRO A 254 28.62 42.83 -6.84
#